data_AF-A0A8C5GPR7-F1
#
_entry.id   AF-A0A8C5GPR7-F1
#
_cell.length_a   1.000
_cell.length_b   1.000
_cell.length_c   1.000
_cell.angle_alpha   90.00
_cell.angle_beta   90.00
_cell.angle_gamma   90.00
#
_symmetry.space_group_name_H-M   'P 1'
#
loop_
_entity.id
_entity.type
_entity.pdbx_description
1 polymer ?
#
loop_
_entity_poly.entity_id
_entity_poly.type
_entity_poly.pdbx_seq_one_letter_code
_entity_poly.pdbx_strand_id
1 'polypeptide(L)'
;MCSDFTLIITSSKVTQPPGDVILTQGQTATLNCTFSTIRSDPYLFWYKQEVNSYPKFILRRSLYSADNSPEFVKDRFDAELKDSSVPLMIQDLHVSDSAVYYCYWCDSVVDSVWNNGV
;
A
#
# COMPACT_ATOMS: atom_id res chain seq x y z
N MET A 1 4.05 -11.13 11.25
CA MET A 1 2.65 -11.35 10.87
C MET A 1 2.24 -10.13 10.09
N CYS A 2 2.06 -10.30 8.78
CA CYS A 2 1.25 -9.38 7.99
C CYS A 2 -0.14 -9.41 8.66
N SER A 3 -0.70 -8.25 9.06
CA SER A 3 -1.99 -8.22 9.78
C SER A 3 -3.16 -8.74 8.94
N ASP A 4 -3.38 -10.06 8.94
CA ASP A 4 -4.70 -10.66 8.74
C ASP A 4 -5.33 -10.87 10.12
N PHE A 5 -6.57 -10.41 10.26
CA PHE A 5 -7.44 -10.44 11.45
C PHE A 5 -7.10 -11.54 12.49
N THR A 6 -6.14 -11.24 13.35
CA THR A 6 -5.87 -12.01 14.57
C THR A 6 -5.83 -11.00 15.71
N LEU A 7 -6.68 -11.17 16.73
CA LEU A 7 -6.63 -10.33 17.93
C LEU A 7 -5.31 -10.63 18.66
N ILE A 8 -4.28 -9.87 18.32
CA ILE A 8 -3.02 -9.78 19.06
C ILE A 8 -2.96 -8.34 19.57
N ILE A 9 -2.74 -8.14 20.86
CA ILE A 9 -2.50 -6.80 21.42
C ILE A 9 -1.11 -6.34 20.95
N THR A 10 -1.03 -5.85 19.72
CA THR A 10 0.13 -5.13 19.19
C THR A 10 -0.27 -3.69 18.92
N SER A 11 0.57 -2.71 19.25
CA SER A 11 0.28 -1.28 19.07
C SER A 11 0.38 -0.80 17.62
N SER A 12 0.15 -1.67 16.63
CA SER A 12 0.37 -1.36 15.21
C SER A 12 -0.93 -1.38 14.41
N LYS A 13 -1.11 -0.38 13.53
CA LYS A 13 -2.38 -0.13 12.82
C LYS A 13 -2.15 0.62 11.50
N VAL A 14 -2.99 0.36 10.50
CA VAL A 14 -3.14 1.20 9.30
C VAL A 14 -4.47 1.95 9.37
N THR A 15 -4.48 3.20 8.89
CA THR A 15 -5.68 4.03 8.78
C THR A 15 -5.75 4.65 7.40
N GLN A 16 -6.88 4.45 6.72
CA GLN A 16 -7.24 5.11 5.48
C GLN A 16 -8.48 5.99 5.74
N PRO A 17 -8.56 7.21 5.16
CA PRO A 17 -9.77 8.02 5.26
C PRO A 17 -10.98 7.27 4.65
N PRO A 18 -12.16 7.32 5.29
CA PRO A 18 -13.37 6.80 4.68
C PRO A 18 -13.85 7.73 3.55
N GLY A 19 -14.35 7.15 2.46
CA GLY A 19 -15.00 7.86 1.37
C GLY A 19 -14.32 7.71 0.01
N ASP A 20 -15.08 8.05 -1.04
CA ASP A 20 -14.63 7.93 -2.42
C ASP A 20 -13.84 9.17 -2.84
N VAL A 21 -12.75 8.95 -3.58
CA VAL A 21 -12.03 10.03 -4.28
C VAL A 21 -12.54 10.06 -5.71
N ILE A 22 -13.38 11.05 -6.04
CA ILE A 22 -13.98 11.20 -7.37
C ILE A 22 -13.24 12.30 -8.11
N LEU A 23 -12.56 11.93 -9.19
CA LEU A 23 -11.76 12.81 -10.04
C LEU A 23 -12.03 12.50 -11.52
N THR A 24 -11.67 13.44 -12.39
CA THR A 24 -11.78 13.30 -13.84
C THR A 24 -10.51 12.74 -14.46
N GLN A 25 -10.64 12.16 -15.65
CA GLN A 25 -9.52 11.65 -16.44
C GLN A 25 -8.40 12.71 -16.61
N GLY A 26 -7.14 12.27 -16.58
CA GLY A 26 -5.96 13.13 -16.71
C GLY A 26 -5.56 13.90 -15.44
N GLN A 27 -6.39 13.89 -14.39
CA GLN A 27 -6.02 14.45 -13.09
C GLN A 27 -5.06 13.52 -12.34
N THR A 28 -4.50 14.03 -11.23
CA THR A 28 -3.70 13.25 -10.29
C THR A 28 -4.53 12.94 -9.04
N ALA A 29 -4.65 11.67 -8.68
CA ALA A 29 -5.21 11.26 -7.39
C ALA A 29 -4.12 11.12 -6.34
N THR A 30 -4.45 11.46 -5.09
CA THR A 30 -3.64 11.14 -3.92
C THR A 30 -4.49 10.37 -2.92
N LEU A 31 -4.12 9.11 -2.69
CA LEU A 31 -4.78 8.24 -1.72
C LEU A 31 -3.94 8.20 -0.45
N ASN A 32 -4.51 8.70 0.65
CA ASN A 32 -3.79 8.79 1.91
C ASN A 32 -3.82 7.46 2.67
N CYS A 33 -2.66 7.07 3.19
CA CYS A 33 -2.51 5.98 4.13
C CYS A 33 -1.59 6.42 5.26
N THR A 34 -2.07 6.29 6.50
CA THR A 34 -1.24 6.47 7.69
C THR A 34 -1.08 5.14 8.42
N PHE A 35 0.06 4.98 9.08
CA PHE A 35 0.34 3.79 9.86
C PHE A 35 0.99 4.16 11.19
N SER A 36 0.79 3.31 12.19
CA SER A 36 1.50 3.37 13.46
C SER A 36 2.15 2.01 13.68
N THR A 37 3.43 2.02 14.02
CA THR A 37 4.21 0.81 14.28
C THR A 37 5.37 1.14 15.22
N ILE A 38 5.82 0.15 15.98
CA ILE A 38 7.03 0.23 16.80
C ILE A 38 8.28 -0.19 16.02
N ARG A 39 8.12 -0.64 14.77
CA ARG A 39 9.21 -1.09 13.91
C ARG A 39 9.93 0.12 13.32
N SER A 40 11.27 0.04 13.30
CA SER A 40 12.11 1.07 12.72
C SER A 40 12.03 1.09 11.19
N ASP A 41 11.83 -0.06 10.54
CA ASP A 41 11.73 -0.17 9.08
C ASP A 41 10.54 -1.06 8.66
N PRO A 42 9.33 -0.50 8.60
CA PRO A 42 8.14 -1.22 8.15
C PRO A 42 8.10 -1.35 6.62
N TYR A 43 7.63 -2.49 6.11
CA TYR A 43 7.28 -2.62 4.71
C TYR A 43 5.83 -2.18 4.50
N LEU A 44 5.64 -1.19 3.63
CA LEU A 44 4.36 -0.61 3.28
C LEU A 44 4.00 -1.01 1.85
N PHE A 45 2.77 -1.44 1.65
CA PHE A 45 2.29 -1.97 0.39
C PHE A 45 1.03 -1.24 -0.05
N TRP A 46 0.90 -1.09 -1.36
CA TRP A 46 -0.34 -0.67 -1.99
C TRP A 46 -0.84 -1.75 -2.95
N TYR A 47 -2.15 -2.00 -2.90
CA TYR A 47 -2.85 -2.92 -3.78
C TYR A 47 -4.03 -2.23 -4.46
N LYS A 48 -4.31 -2.62 -5.70
CA LYS A 48 -5.51 -2.24 -6.46
C LYS A 48 -6.43 -3.45 -6.56
N GLN A 49 -7.70 -3.31 -6.23
CA GLN A 49 -8.72 -4.34 -6.41
C GLN A 49 -9.86 -3.83 -7.30
N GLU A 50 -9.94 -4.40 -8.49
CA GLU A 50 -11.06 -4.20 -9.41
C GLU A 50 -12.28 -5.00 -8.95
N VAL A 51 -13.46 -4.60 -9.40
CA VAL A 51 -14.72 -5.26 -9.04
C VAL A 51 -14.65 -6.74 -9.43
N ASN A 52 -14.99 -7.63 -8.48
CA ASN A 52 -14.93 -9.09 -8.65
C ASN A 52 -13.53 -9.66 -8.98
N SER A 53 -12.46 -8.92 -8.66
CA SER A 53 -11.08 -9.37 -8.85
C SER A 53 -10.36 -9.53 -7.51
N TYR A 54 -9.18 -10.14 -7.55
CA TYR A 54 -8.28 -10.21 -6.39
C TYR A 54 -7.40 -8.95 -6.30
N PRO A 55 -6.92 -8.57 -5.11
CA PRO A 55 -5.99 -7.45 -4.96
C PRO A 55 -4.70 -7.68 -5.76
N LYS A 56 -4.37 -6.75 -6.66
CA LYS A 56 -3.12 -6.74 -7.43
C LYS A 56 -2.10 -5.83 -6.74
N PHE A 57 -0.87 -6.32 -6.60
CA PHE A 57 0.24 -5.57 -6.02
C PHE A 57 0.63 -4.40 -6.92
N ILE A 58 0.64 -3.18 -6.37
CA ILE A 58 1.09 -1.97 -7.04
C ILE A 58 2.56 -1.73 -6.73
N LEU A 59 2.87 -1.53 -5.45
CA LEU A 59 4.20 -1.11 -5.01
C LEU A 59 4.46 -1.41 -3.53
N ARG A 60 5.76 -1.47 -3.18
CA ARG A 60 6.27 -1.58 -1.81
C ARG A 60 7.20 -0.42 -1.49
N ARG A 61 7.11 0.13 -0.29
CA ARG A 61 8.04 1.13 0.26
C ARG A 61 8.54 0.70 1.63
N SER A 62 9.77 1.10 1.95
CA SER A 62 10.48 0.93 3.22
C SER A 62 11.54 2.03 3.31
N LEU A 63 12.23 2.17 4.44
CA LEU A 63 13.30 3.16 4.57
C LEU A 63 14.46 2.92 3.60
N TYR A 64 14.71 1.67 3.22
CA TYR A 64 15.89 1.29 2.43
C TYR A 64 15.58 0.77 1.03
N SER A 65 14.31 0.52 0.71
CA SER A 65 13.92 -0.03 -0.59
C SER A 65 12.58 0.50 -1.08
N ALA A 66 12.48 0.62 -2.40
CA ALA A 66 11.27 0.95 -3.13
C ALA A 66 11.14 -0.02 -4.31
N ASP A 67 9.97 -0.64 -4.43
CA ASP A 67 9.67 -1.60 -5.49
C ASP A 67 8.31 -1.29 -6.12
N ASN A 68 8.20 -1.46 -7.43
CA ASN A 68 6.98 -1.26 -8.19
C ASN A 68 6.73 -2.51 -9.03
N SER A 69 5.48 -2.97 -9.05
CA SER A 69 5.06 -4.00 -9.98
C SER A 69 5.27 -3.53 -11.43
N PRO A 70 5.71 -4.41 -12.35
CA PRO A 70 5.86 -4.07 -13.77
C PRO A 70 4.57 -3.57 -14.44
N GLU A 71 3.39 -3.99 -13.93
CA GLU A 71 2.08 -3.52 -14.39
C GLU A 71 1.79 -2.06 -13.96
N PHE A 72 2.40 -1.61 -12.87
CA PHE A 72 2.16 -0.31 -12.24
C PHE A 72 3.43 0.55 -12.24
N VAL A 73 3.75 1.07 -13.43
CA VAL A 73 4.97 1.85 -13.67
C VAL A 73 5.07 3.07 -12.77
N LYS A 74 6.30 3.36 -12.31
CA LYS A 74 6.57 4.41 -11.31
C LYS A 74 6.14 5.81 -11.74
N ASP A 75 6.26 6.14 -13.02
CA ASP A 75 5.88 7.46 -13.54
C ASP A 75 4.39 7.77 -13.35
N ARG A 76 3.55 6.74 -13.26
CA ARG A 76 2.12 6.88 -12.99
C ARG A 76 1.74 6.55 -11.56
N PHE A 77 2.32 5.51 -10.99
CA PHE A 77 2.01 5.03 -9.65
C PHE A 77 3.24 5.16 -8.76
N ASP A 78 3.23 6.14 -7.87
CA ASP A 78 4.33 6.33 -6.92
C ASP A 78 3.81 6.58 -5.52
N ALA A 79 4.63 6.21 -4.55
CA ALA A 79 4.37 6.50 -3.15
C ALA A 79 5.68 6.86 -2.47
N GLU A 80 5.60 7.81 -1.54
CA GLU A 80 6.74 8.23 -0.75
C GLU A 80 6.48 7.86 0.70
N LEU A 81 7.42 7.16 1.33
CA LEU A 81 7.37 6.90 2.76
C LEU A 81 7.73 8.19 3.49
N LYS A 82 6.76 8.73 4.23
CA LYS A 82 6.91 9.85 5.14
C LYS A 82 6.69 9.33 6.55
N ASP A 83 7.28 9.98 7.57
CA ASP A 83 7.27 9.62 8.99
C ASP A 83 6.28 8.52 9.42
N SER A 84 4.97 8.73 9.25
CA SER A 84 3.92 7.76 9.56
C SER A 84 2.83 7.69 8.48
N SER A 85 3.20 7.95 7.22
CA SER A 85 2.28 7.93 6.09
C SER A 85 2.95 7.51 4.78
N VAL A 86 2.19 6.90 3.90
CA VAL A 86 2.64 6.43 2.58
C VAL A 86 1.56 6.74 1.54
N PRO A 87 1.35 8.01 1.18
CA PRO A 87 0.33 8.36 0.21
C PRO A 87 0.67 7.77 -1.16
N LEU A 88 -0.31 7.14 -1.82
CA LEU A 88 -0.20 6.70 -3.21
C LEU A 88 -0.66 7.83 -4.13
N MET A 89 0.24 8.26 -5.01
CA MET A 89 -0.06 9.18 -6.10
C MET A 89 -0.31 8.38 -7.38
N ILE A 90 -1.42 8.69 -8.05
CA ILE A 90 -1.79 8.12 -9.35
C ILE A 90 -1.89 9.28 -10.34
N GLN A 91 -0.92 9.38 -11.25
CA GLN A 91 -0.87 10.41 -12.28
C GLN A 91 -1.61 9.97 -13.54
N ASP A 92 -2.10 10.96 -14.31
CA ASP A 92 -2.82 10.73 -15.57
C ASP A 92 -3.96 9.72 -15.43
N LEU A 93 -4.92 9.98 -14.53
CA LEU A 93 -5.99 9.04 -14.24
C LEU A 93 -6.73 8.59 -15.50
N HIS A 94 -6.95 7.28 -15.62
CA HIS A 94 -7.75 6.63 -16.65
C HIS A 94 -9.00 6.01 -16.03
N VAL A 95 -10.04 5.77 -16.84
CA VAL A 95 -11.28 5.12 -16.34
C VAL A 95 -10.99 3.74 -15.73
N SER A 96 -10.01 3.02 -16.29
CA SER A 96 -9.52 1.73 -15.78
C SER A 96 -8.90 1.81 -14.39
N ASP A 97 -8.54 3.00 -13.91
CA ASP A 97 -7.99 3.18 -12.55
C ASP A 97 -9.09 3.18 -11.48
N SER A 98 -10.37 3.15 -11.88
CA SER A 98 -11.50 3.04 -10.96
C SER A 98 -11.51 1.66 -10.27
N ALA A 99 -11.18 1.65 -8.99
CA ALA A 99 -11.01 0.43 -8.19
C ALA A 99 -11.01 0.78 -6.70
N VAL A 100 -11.03 -0.24 -5.84
CA VAL A 100 -10.71 -0.07 -4.42
C VAL A 100 -9.20 -0.20 -4.24
N TYR A 101 -8.62 0.69 -3.44
CA TYR A 101 -7.19 0.69 -3.16
C TYR A 101 -6.93 0.40 -1.68
N TYR A 102 -6.08 -0.59 -1.43
CA TYR A 102 -5.75 -1.03 -0.08
C TYR A 102 -4.31 -0.67 0.24
N CYS A 103 -4.13 -0.01 1.37
CA CYS A 103 -2.83 0.17 1.98
C CYS A 103 -2.63 -0.90 3.05
N TYR A 104 -1.42 -1.43 3.12
CA TYR A 104 -1.09 -2.48 4.05
C TYR A 104 0.33 -2.31 4.57
N TRP A 105 0.63 -2.88 5.75
CA TRP A 105 2.00 -2.96 6.24
C TRP A 105 2.32 -4.37 6.72
N CYS A 106 3.57 -4.78 6.54
CA CYS A 106 4.08 -6.04 7.07
C CYS A 106 5.43 -5.87 7.76
N ASP A 107 5.71 -6.79 8.67
CA ASP A 107 6.96 -6.89 9.42
C ASP A 107 8.01 -7.71 8.66
N SER A 108 9.16 -7.10 8.39
CA SER A 108 10.30 -7.67 7.66
C SER A 108 10.86 -8.96 8.26
N VAL A 109 10.79 -9.11 9.58
CA VAL A 109 11.34 -10.29 10.26
C VAL A 109 10.56 -11.56 9.89
N VAL A 110 9.26 -11.44 9.59
CA VAL A 110 8.40 -12.62 9.41
C VAL A 110 8.32 -13.07 7.94
N ASP A 111 8.49 -12.17 6.98
CA ASP A 111 8.67 -12.54 5.56
C ASP A 111 9.93 -13.40 5.36
N SER A 112 10.99 -13.13 6.13
CA SER A 112 12.20 -13.97 6.12
C SER A 112 11.96 -15.37 6.74
N VAL A 113 11.04 -15.50 7.69
CA VAL A 113 10.71 -16.80 8.31
C VAL A 113 9.91 -17.68 7.35
N TRP A 114 9.04 -17.08 6.53
CA TRP A 114 8.28 -17.81 5.51
C TRP A 114 9.12 -18.19 4.28
N ASN A 115 10.02 -17.31 3.84
CA ASN A 115 10.89 -17.59 2.69
C ASN A 115 12.09 -18.52 3.01
N ASN A 116 12.36 -18.81 4.30
CA ASN A 116 13.45 -19.69 4.73
C ASN A 116 12.99 -21.11 5.15
N GLY A 117 11.77 -21.51 4.77
CA GLY A 117 11.35 -22.92 4.82
C GLY A 117 10.60 -23.32 6.08
N VAL A 118 9.30 -23.52 5.89
CA VAL A 118 8.52 -24.65 6.44
C VAL A 118 7.89 -25.38 5.27
#